data_AF-A0A3N5A463-F1
#
_entry.id   AF-A0A3N5A463-F1
#
_cell.length_a   1.000
_cell.length_b   1.000
_cell.length_c   1.000
_cell.angle_alpha   90.00
_cell.angle_beta   90.00
_cell.angle_gamma   90.00
#
_symmetry.space_group_name_H-M   'P 1'
#
loop_
_entity.id
_entity.type
_entity.pdbx_description
1 polymer ?
#
loop_
_entity_poly.entity_id
_entity_poly.type
_entity_poly.pdbx_seq_one_letter_code
_entity_poly.pdbx_strand_id
1 'polypeptide(L)'
;MTTRRHGRPFRTATAGVDLRLFLLTGVATVLLTRWLLARTGYPKLGGHGTGLHIAHMLWGGLLMAAGLVVLLVFLGRRVRLWGSVTGGVGFGLFIDEIGKVVSDGGGYLYRPAAGLIYLAFAGLVVLSRWLVPRGGPPGARAQTARAADVALCGVVSGLTEGQRRSALRALEGSTRPVDLALVRLLECVETAPEQSGVRVPDAVRDAAARGRRAVSTLFAHRATQWVTLGWTVLQGAVLLVGVGWDLAAGRLRHEPEWGAVTGLVVCSAVMLGLAVAGVVRLRRDRVQGLALLRASLLVDLLAGQVFDFVVNQFSAVTNWLIGLGLLTVVSGALRRERRSPCPVAGRIRAPRPGSDRSNRAESWGNVCSQGASVRAGRRAPGTGCDAGAQCAAGDQCGSRPRKASSASALS
;
A
#
# COMPACT_ATOMS: atom_id res chain seq x y z
N MET A 1 -14.46 38.28 -1.69
CA MET A 1 -14.17 36.89 -2.11
C MET A 1 -13.72 36.05 -0.91
N THR A 2 -14.65 35.37 -0.25
CA THR A 2 -14.37 34.44 0.86
C THR A 2 -13.83 33.13 0.28
N THR A 3 -12.51 32.99 0.20
CA THR A 3 -11.91 31.68 -0.09
C THR A 3 -12.14 30.79 1.13
N ARG A 4 -13.18 29.95 1.09
CA ARG A 4 -13.32 28.83 2.02
C ARG A 4 -12.10 27.93 1.84
N ARG A 5 -11.06 28.17 2.64
CA ARG A 5 -9.96 27.23 2.84
C ARG A 5 -10.51 26.06 3.65
N HIS A 6 -11.27 25.17 3.01
CA HIS A 6 -11.39 23.81 3.51
C HIS A 6 -10.03 23.15 3.29
N GLY A 7 -9.11 23.42 4.22
CA GLY A 7 -7.78 22.83 4.26
C GLY A 7 -7.95 21.34 4.45
N ARG A 8 -7.90 20.58 3.36
CA ARG A 8 -7.76 19.13 3.46
C ARG A 8 -6.53 18.87 4.35
N PRO A 9 -6.65 18.02 5.39
CA PRO A 9 -5.51 17.72 6.24
C PRO A 9 -4.37 17.16 5.40
N PHE A 10 -3.19 17.76 5.52
CA PHE A 10 -1.98 17.30 4.86
C PHE A 10 -1.27 16.29 5.74
N ARG A 11 -0.70 15.26 5.12
CA ARG A 11 -0.04 14.16 5.83
C ARG A 11 1.43 14.49 6.02
N THR A 12 1.99 14.08 7.14
CA THR A 12 3.44 14.18 7.38
C THR A 12 4.21 13.30 6.39
N ALA A 13 5.46 13.65 6.11
CA ALA A 13 6.30 12.91 5.18
C ALA A 13 6.55 11.45 5.61
N THR A 14 6.47 11.19 6.93
CA THR A 14 6.75 9.90 7.58
C THR A 14 5.50 9.13 8.00
N ALA A 15 4.29 9.67 7.83
CA ALA A 15 3.03 9.09 8.32
C ALA A 15 2.89 7.59 8.04
N GLY A 16 3.27 7.14 6.83
CA GLY A 16 3.18 5.74 6.46
C GLY A 16 4.16 4.82 7.19
N VAL A 17 5.32 5.31 7.61
CA VAL A 17 6.32 4.57 8.40
C VAL A 17 5.90 4.54 9.86
N ASP A 18 5.53 5.70 10.39
CA ASP A 18 5.10 5.89 11.79
C ASP A 18 3.90 4.98 12.11
N LEU A 19 2.88 4.99 11.26
CA LEU A 19 1.70 4.14 11.44
C LEU A 19 2.02 2.64 11.29
N ARG A 20 2.97 2.26 10.42
CA ARG A 20 3.44 0.87 10.31
C ARG A 20 4.17 0.43 11.58
N LEU A 21 4.96 1.32 12.18
CA LEU A 21 5.70 1.03 13.40
C LEU A 21 4.75 0.88 14.59
N PHE A 22 3.76 1.76 14.70
CA PHE A 22 2.67 1.63 15.67
C PHE A 22 1.97 0.27 15.56
N LEU A 23 1.56 -0.12 14.34
CA LEU A 23 0.90 -1.41 14.11
C LEU A 23 1.79 -2.60 14.46
N LEU A 24 3.03 -2.59 13.98
CA LEU A 24 3.97 -3.70 14.19
C LEU A 24 4.29 -3.89 15.68
N THR A 25 4.53 -2.80 16.39
CA THR A 25 4.82 -2.85 17.84
C THR A 25 3.60 -3.27 18.64
N GLY A 26 2.39 -2.83 18.27
CA GLY A 26 1.15 -3.30 18.89
C GLY A 26 0.89 -4.80 18.69
N VAL A 27 0.98 -5.29 17.45
CA VAL A 27 0.83 -6.73 17.16
C VAL A 27 1.89 -7.55 17.89
N ALA A 28 3.16 -7.11 17.84
CA ALA A 28 4.24 -7.79 18.55
C ALA A 28 4.00 -7.84 20.06
N THR A 29 3.47 -6.75 20.64
CA THR A 29 3.15 -6.68 22.07
C THR A 29 2.05 -7.66 22.45
N VAL A 30 0.96 -7.76 21.67
CA VAL A 30 -0.11 -8.76 21.90
C VAL A 30 0.44 -10.18 21.79
N LEU A 31 1.21 -10.48 20.75
CA LEU A 31 1.76 -11.83 20.57
C LEU A 31 2.73 -12.19 21.70
N LEU A 32 3.56 -11.25 22.13
CA LEU A 32 4.53 -11.45 23.20
C LEU A 32 3.82 -11.63 24.56
N THR A 33 2.87 -10.77 24.91
CA THR A 33 2.10 -10.85 26.16
C THR A 33 1.36 -12.17 26.26
N ARG A 34 0.65 -12.56 25.20
CA ARG A 34 -0.04 -13.84 25.12
C ARG A 34 0.89 -15.04 25.18
N TRP A 35 2.04 -14.99 24.49
CA TRP A 35 3.04 -16.06 24.55
C TRP A 35 3.61 -16.21 25.97
N LEU A 36 3.89 -15.09 26.64
CA LEU A 36 4.35 -15.08 28.04
C LEU A 36 3.28 -15.65 28.98
N LEU A 37 2.01 -15.27 28.81
CA LEU A 37 0.90 -15.81 29.59
C LEU A 37 0.72 -17.32 29.37
N ALA A 38 0.82 -17.79 28.13
CA ALA A 38 0.75 -19.21 27.80
C ALA A 38 1.91 -20.00 28.43
N ARG A 39 3.13 -19.45 28.43
CA ARG A 39 4.32 -20.05 29.07
C ARG A 39 4.24 -20.08 30.60
N THR A 40 3.59 -19.09 31.21
CA THR A 40 3.50 -18.95 32.67
C THR A 40 2.25 -19.63 33.25
N GLY A 41 1.43 -20.28 32.42
CA GLY A 41 0.24 -21.00 32.85
C GLY A 41 -0.96 -20.10 33.18
N TYR A 42 -1.04 -18.93 32.54
CA TYR A 42 -2.05 -17.90 32.82
C TYR A 42 -2.11 -17.54 34.32
N PRO A 43 -0.98 -17.09 34.92
CA PRO A 43 -1.00 -16.65 36.29
C PRO A 43 -2.00 -15.50 36.37
N LYS A 44 -3.04 -15.67 37.20
CA LYS A 44 -3.95 -14.57 37.48
C LYS A 44 -3.12 -13.49 38.15
N LEU A 45 -2.75 -12.45 37.41
CA LEU A 45 -2.21 -11.20 37.94
C LEU A 45 -3.39 -10.51 38.63
N GLY A 46 -3.65 -11.01 39.83
CA GLY A 46 -4.91 -10.82 40.51
C GLY A 46 -5.17 -11.91 41.53
N GLY A 47 -4.53 -11.74 42.68
CA GLY A 47 -4.59 -12.68 43.78
C GLY A 47 -5.96 -12.68 44.46
N HIS A 48 -6.30 -13.86 44.94
CA HIS A 48 -6.90 -14.00 46.25
C HIS A 48 -6.13 -13.10 47.25
N GLY A 49 -6.82 -12.15 47.90
CA GLY A 49 -6.38 -11.62 49.20
C GLY A 49 -6.02 -10.12 49.34
N THR A 50 -5.75 -9.34 48.28
CA THR A 50 -5.44 -7.90 48.45
C THR A 50 -6.03 -7.07 47.30
N GLY A 51 -7.12 -6.35 47.58
CA GLY A 51 -8.07 -5.76 46.62
C GLY A 51 -7.60 -4.59 45.74
N LEU A 52 -6.40 -4.63 45.14
CA LEU A 52 -6.01 -3.66 44.12
C LEU A 52 -5.46 -4.37 42.87
N HIS A 53 -6.32 -4.60 41.89
CA HIS A 53 -5.95 -5.15 40.59
C HIS A 53 -5.69 -4.02 39.59
N ILE A 54 -4.43 -3.70 39.33
CA ILE A 54 -4.09 -2.80 38.21
C ILE A 54 -4.05 -3.65 36.93
N ALA A 55 -5.10 -3.56 36.12
CA ALA A 55 -5.14 -4.21 34.81
C ALA A 55 -4.00 -3.69 33.93
N HIS A 56 -3.37 -4.57 33.13
CA HIS A 56 -2.37 -4.14 32.14
C HIS A 56 -2.96 -3.18 31.10
N MET A 57 -4.30 -3.16 30.98
CA MET A 57 -5.05 -2.14 30.25
C MET A 57 -4.74 -0.71 30.73
N LEU A 58 -4.58 -0.48 32.04
CA LEU A 58 -4.23 0.85 32.58
C LEU A 58 -2.83 1.27 32.12
N TRP A 59 -1.84 0.38 32.24
CA TRP A 59 -0.49 0.61 31.76
C TRP A 59 -0.45 0.80 30.24
N GLY A 60 -1.26 0.05 29.50
CA GLY A 60 -1.46 0.24 28.06
C GLY A 60 -1.99 1.64 27.72
N GLY A 61 -3.04 2.08 28.42
CA GLY A 61 -3.59 3.43 28.30
C GLY A 61 -2.58 4.52 28.64
N LEU A 62 -1.82 4.34 29.73
CA LEU A 62 -0.78 5.29 30.14
C LEU A 62 0.36 5.39 29.12
N LEU A 63 0.80 4.26 28.55
CA LEU A 63 1.80 4.25 27.47
C LEU A 63 1.26 4.91 26.19
N MET A 64 -0.01 4.71 25.84
CA MET A 64 -0.62 5.44 24.73
C MET A 64 -0.64 6.95 25.00
N ALA A 65 -1.04 7.37 26.20
CA ALA A 65 -1.03 8.77 26.61
C ALA A 65 0.38 9.36 26.57
N ALA A 66 1.39 8.65 27.08
CA ALA A 66 2.79 9.05 27.01
C ALA A 66 3.26 9.20 25.55
N GLY A 67 2.88 8.27 24.67
CA GLY A 67 3.15 8.35 23.23
C GLY A 67 2.55 9.61 22.59
N LEU A 68 1.31 9.95 22.96
CA LEU A 68 0.65 11.19 22.50
C LEU A 68 1.35 12.44 23.04
N VAL A 69 1.69 12.48 24.34
CA VAL A 69 2.43 13.60 24.94
C VAL A 69 3.75 13.83 24.22
N VAL A 70 4.51 12.76 23.95
CA VAL A 70 5.76 12.84 23.19
C VAL A 70 5.55 13.47 21.82
N LEU A 71 4.47 13.10 21.11
CA LEU A 71 4.12 13.63 19.79
C LEU A 71 3.59 15.07 19.81
N LEU A 72 2.99 15.51 20.92
CA LEU A 72 2.42 16.84 21.08
C LEU A 72 3.46 17.88 21.54
N VAL A 73 4.39 17.47 22.41
CA VAL A 73 5.37 18.37 23.03
C VAL A 73 6.62 18.56 22.19
N PHE A 74 7.09 17.49 21.53
CA PHE A 74 8.39 17.51 20.87
C PHE A 74 8.26 17.39 19.35
N LEU A 75 9.23 17.98 18.64
CA LEU A 75 9.31 17.91 17.19
C LEU A 75 10.51 17.06 16.75
N GLY A 76 10.34 16.30 15.67
CA GLY A 76 11.44 15.60 15.01
C GLY A 76 11.19 14.12 14.76
N ARG A 77 12.13 13.51 14.03
CA ARG A 77 12.02 12.13 13.56
C ARG A 77 12.12 11.11 14.69
N ARG A 78 13.05 11.32 15.63
CA ARG A 78 13.26 10.41 16.78
C ARG A 78 12.02 10.41 17.68
N VAL A 79 11.45 11.59 17.91
CA VAL A 79 10.20 11.77 18.67
C VAL A 79 9.06 10.98 18.03
N ARG A 80 8.86 11.11 16.71
CA ARG A 80 7.82 10.37 16.00
C ARG A 80 8.01 8.86 16.05
N LEU A 81 9.26 8.40 15.97
CA LEU A 81 9.60 7.00 16.14
C LEU A 81 9.23 6.50 17.54
N TRP A 82 9.69 7.19 18.58
CA TRP A 82 9.38 6.84 19.97
C TRP A 82 7.89 6.93 20.28
N GLY A 83 7.20 7.97 19.81
CA GLY A 83 5.75 8.12 19.96
C GLY A 83 4.98 6.99 19.28
N SER A 84 5.40 6.58 18.09
CA SER A 84 4.78 5.46 17.37
C SER A 84 5.03 4.12 18.06
N VAL A 85 6.25 3.87 18.55
CA VAL A 85 6.59 2.64 19.30
C VAL A 85 5.83 2.60 20.62
N THR A 86 5.91 3.66 21.42
CA THR A 86 5.29 3.73 22.75
C THR A 86 3.77 3.65 22.64
N GLY A 87 3.19 4.37 21.68
CA GLY A 87 1.77 4.28 21.39
C GLY A 87 1.34 2.89 20.92
N GLY A 88 2.13 2.24 20.07
CA GLY A 88 1.83 0.89 19.59
C GLY A 88 1.92 -0.17 20.69
N VAL A 89 2.98 -0.14 21.52
CA VAL A 89 3.12 -1.00 22.71
C VAL A 89 1.94 -0.77 23.67
N GLY A 90 1.61 0.49 23.96
CA GLY A 90 0.47 0.83 24.81
C GLY A 90 -0.85 0.29 24.27
N PHE A 91 -1.10 0.45 22.97
CA PHE A 91 -2.29 -0.08 22.31
C PHE A 91 -2.35 -1.61 22.37
N GLY A 92 -1.21 -2.29 22.16
CA GLY A 92 -1.09 -3.74 22.25
C GLY A 92 -1.43 -4.27 23.66
N LEU A 93 -0.90 -3.66 24.71
CA LEU A 93 -1.23 -4.01 26.10
C LEU A 93 -2.70 -3.72 26.44
N PHE A 94 -3.24 -2.61 25.93
CA PHE A 94 -4.62 -2.23 26.15
C PHE A 94 -5.60 -3.23 25.51
N ILE A 95 -5.37 -3.58 24.25
CA ILE A 95 -6.30 -4.44 23.50
C ILE A 95 -6.22 -5.91 23.94
N ASP A 96 -5.10 -6.37 24.49
CA ASP A 96 -4.97 -7.76 24.95
C ASP A 96 -5.96 -8.11 26.07
N GLU A 97 -6.29 -7.12 26.91
CA GLU A 97 -7.21 -7.28 28.04
C GLU A 97 -8.70 -7.14 27.64
N ILE A 98 -9.01 -6.88 26.36
CA ILE A 98 -10.39 -6.66 25.91
C ILE A 98 -11.31 -7.83 26.23
N GLY A 99 -10.77 -9.06 26.28
CA GLY A 99 -11.52 -10.25 26.64
C GLY A 99 -12.08 -10.22 28.05
N LYS A 100 -11.37 -9.61 29.01
CA LYS A 100 -11.88 -9.46 30.37
C LYS A 100 -12.95 -8.39 30.49
N VAL A 101 -12.84 -7.32 29.69
CA VAL A 101 -13.75 -6.18 29.75
C VAL A 101 -15.09 -6.50 29.10
N VAL A 102 -15.08 -7.31 28.04
CA VAL A 102 -16.28 -7.71 27.31
C VAL A 102 -16.95 -8.95 27.93
N SER A 103 -16.24 -9.71 28.76
CA SER A 103 -16.81 -10.88 29.42
C SER A 103 -17.52 -10.50 30.72
N ASP A 104 -18.84 -10.71 30.76
CA ASP A 104 -19.66 -10.55 31.96
C ASP A 104 -19.21 -11.44 33.15
N GLY A 105 -18.34 -12.43 32.93
CA GLY A 105 -17.86 -13.40 33.93
C GLY A 105 -16.41 -13.23 34.40
N GLY A 106 -15.69 -12.17 34.00
CA GLY A 106 -14.33 -11.88 34.50
C GLY A 106 -13.24 -12.92 34.12
N GLY A 107 -13.52 -13.81 33.18
CA GLY A 107 -12.58 -14.84 32.73
C GLY A 107 -11.62 -14.33 31.64
N TYR A 108 -10.34 -14.71 31.73
CA TYR A 108 -9.31 -14.42 30.70
C TYR A 108 -9.59 -15.09 29.33
N LEU A 109 -10.51 -16.06 29.29
CA LEU A 109 -10.81 -16.93 28.14
C LEU A 109 -12.16 -16.62 27.49
N TYR A 110 -12.50 -15.34 27.35
CA TYR A 110 -13.56 -14.94 26.42
C TYR A 110 -13.08 -15.22 25.00
N ARG A 111 -13.48 -16.37 24.44
CA ARG A 111 -13.08 -16.84 23.11
C ARG A 111 -13.24 -15.79 22.00
N PRO A 112 -14.28 -14.92 21.98
CA PRO A 112 -14.40 -13.85 21.00
C PRO A 112 -13.30 -12.78 21.07
N ALA A 113 -12.53 -12.70 22.16
CA ALA A 113 -11.50 -11.67 22.34
C ALA A 113 -10.41 -11.73 21.28
N ALA A 114 -9.95 -12.93 20.88
CA ALA A 114 -8.92 -13.07 19.86
C ALA A 114 -9.42 -12.55 18.49
N GLY A 115 -10.67 -12.83 18.14
CA GLY A 115 -11.31 -12.29 16.94
C GLY A 115 -11.46 -10.77 16.99
N LEU A 116 -11.82 -10.19 18.14
CA LEU A 116 -11.91 -8.74 18.32
C LEU A 116 -10.56 -8.04 18.20
N ILE A 117 -9.51 -8.61 18.82
CA ILE A 117 -8.14 -8.10 18.69
C ILE A 117 -7.71 -8.13 17.22
N TYR A 118 -7.97 -9.24 16.53
CA TYR A 118 -7.67 -9.36 15.11
C TYR A 118 -8.41 -8.31 14.28
N LEU A 119 -9.72 -8.18 14.49
CA LEU A 119 -10.57 -7.21 13.81
C LEU A 119 -10.07 -5.77 14.04
N ALA A 120 -9.65 -5.43 15.26
CA ALA A 120 -9.10 -4.13 15.58
C ALA A 120 -7.84 -3.84 14.74
N PHE A 121 -6.87 -4.75 14.72
CA PHE A 121 -5.64 -4.57 13.92
C PHE A 121 -5.91 -4.61 12.41
N ALA A 122 -6.79 -5.50 11.93
CA ALA A 122 -7.17 -5.56 10.53
C ALA A 122 -7.84 -4.24 10.08
N GLY A 123 -8.77 -3.73 10.89
CA GLY A 123 -9.41 -2.43 10.69
C GLY A 123 -8.39 -1.29 10.69
N LEU A 124 -7.44 -1.29 11.61
CA LEU A 124 -6.36 -0.31 11.67
C LEU A 124 -5.43 -0.40 10.44
N VAL A 125 -5.16 -1.59 9.91
CA VAL A 125 -4.42 -1.78 8.65
C VAL A 125 -5.22 -1.22 7.48
N VAL A 126 -6.53 -1.50 7.38
CA VAL A 126 -7.39 -0.94 6.33
C VAL A 126 -7.43 0.58 6.40
N LEU A 127 -7.65 1.13 7.61
CA LEU A 127 -7.62 2.55 7.89
C LEU A 127 -6.27 3.17 7.50
N SER A 128 -5.15 2.51 7.83
CA SER A 128 -3.81 2.98 7.43
C SER A 128 -3.65 3.11 5.92
N ARG A 129 -4.26 2.21 5.15
CA ARG A 129 -4.21 2.20 3.68
C ARG A 129 -5.14 3.24 3.07
N TRP A 130 -6.27 3.50 3.71
CA TRP A 130 -7.19 4.56 3.32
C TRP A 130 -6.59 5.95 3.63
N LEU A 131 -5.99 6.11 4.81
CA LEU A 131 -5.30 7.33 5.22
C LEU A 131 -4.00 7.55 4.45
N VAL A 132 -3.30 6.51 4.00
CA VAL A 132 -2.07 6.61 3.20
C VAL A 132 -2.18 5.75 1.93
N PRO A 133 -2.97 6.18 0.92
CA PRO A 133 -3.13 5.47 -0.34
C PRO A 133 -1.81 5.36 -1.11
N ARG A 134 -1.65 4.25 -1.81
CA ARG A 134 -0.54 4.05 -2.76
C ARG A 134 -0.99 4.48 -4.16
N GLY A 135 -0.73 5.72 -4.56
CA GLY A 135 -0.94 6.16 -5.96
C GLY A 135 -1.27 7.64 -6.11
N GLY A 136 -0.85 8.19 -7.26
CA GLY A 136 -1.01 9.59 -7.68
C GLY A 136 0.16 10.49 -7.24
N PRO A 137 0.79 11.27 -8.13
CA PRO A 137 1.70 12.33 -7.69
C PRO A 137 0.90 13.26 -6.76
N PRO A 138 1.43 13.60 -5.56
CA PRO A 138 0.71 14.50 -4.66
C PRO A 138 0.44 15.81 -5.41
N GLY A 139 -0.71 16.44 -5.19
CA GLY A 139 -0.93 17.77 -5.76
C GLY A 139 0.17 18.75 -5.34
N ALA A 140 0.47 19.77 -6.15
CA ALA A 140 1.60 20.68 -5.91
C ALA A 140 1.68 21.21 -4.45
N ARG A 141 0.54 21.57 -3.85
CA ARG A 141 0.48 22.03 -2.44
C ARG A 141 0.88 20.95 -1.42
N ALA A 142 0.54 19.68 -1.69
CA ALA A 142 0.92 18.57 -0.83
C ALA A 142 2.42 18.26 -0.96
N GLN A 143 3.01 18.48 -2.14
CA GLN A 143 4.47 18.37 -2.34
C GLN A 143 5.19 19.50 -1.57
N THR A 144 4.73 20.75 -1.68
CA THR A 144 5.23 21.88 -0.87
C THR A 144 5.18 21.57 0.63
N ALA A 145 4.01 21.16 1.14
CA ALA A 145 3.83 20.87 2.57
C ALA A 145 4.75 19.75 3.05
N ARG A 146 4.93 18.71 2.23
CA ARG A 146 5.82 17.59 2.54
C ARG A 146 7.29 18.02 2.56
N ALA A 147 7.71 18.82 1.59
CA ALA A 147 9.07 19.35 1.56
C ALA A 147 9.32 20.31 2.74
N ALA A 148 8.31 21.08 3.14
CA ALA A 148 8.38 21.96 4.30
C ALA A 148 8.54 21.18 5.61
N ASP A 149 7.77 20.09 5.79
CA ASP A 149 7.92 19.18 6.93
C ASP A 149 9.33 18.56 6.98
N VAL A 150 9.89 18.16 5.82
CA VAL A 150 11.27 17.66 5.74
C VAL A 150 12.28 18.74 6.10
N ALA A 151 12.15 19.96 5.58
CA ALA A 151 13.05 21.06 5.86
C ALA A 151 13.03 21.45 7.35
N LEU A 152 11.85 21.58 7.95
CA LEU A 152 11.69 21.88 9.39
C LEU A 152 12.35 20.82 10.27
N CYS A 153 12.18 19.54 9.94
CA CYS A 153 12.85 18.46 10.66
C CYS A 153 14.38 18.50 10.42
N GLY A 154 14.79 18.90 9.23
CA GLY A 154 16.17 19.11 8.84
C GLY A 154 16.86 20.21 9.64
N VAL A 155 16.19 21.33 9.88
CA VAL A 155 16.74 22.44 10.68
C VAL A 155 17.12 21.99 12.09
N VAL A 156 16.34 21.07 12.69
CA VAL A 156 16.58 20.59 14.07
C VAL A 156 17.58 19.43 14.12
N SER A 157 17.57 18.54 13.12
CA SER A 157 18.30 17.25 13.21
C SER A 157 19.30 17.00 12.07
N GLY A 158 19.51 18.00 11.21
CA GLY A 158 20.21 17.90 9.94
C GLY A 158 19.46 17.07 8.90
N LEU A 159 19.82 17.23 7.63
CA LEU A 159 19.26 16.48 6.51
C LEU A 159 20.21 15.39 6.04
N THR A 160 19.70 14.18 5.85
CA THR A 160 20.44 13.17 5.09
C THR A 160 20.41 13.50 3.59
N GLU A 161 21.44 13.06 2.87
CA GLU A 161 21.56 13.30 1.43
C GLU A 161 20.37 12.73 0.63
N GLY A 162 19.84 11.56 1.04
CA GLY A 162 18.63 10.99 0.46
C GLY A 162 17.37 11.84 0.71
N GLN A 163 17.25 12.46 1.88
CA GLN A 163 16.13 13.34 2.22
C GLN A 163 16.19 14.65 1.44
N ARG A 164 17.37 15.27 1.36
CA ARG A 164 17.62 16.49 0.56
C ARG A 164 17.21 16.24 -0.89
N ARG A 165 17.75 15.19 -1.53
CA ARG A 165 17.39 14.79 -2.90
C ARG A 165 15.92 14.45 -3.08
N SER A 166 15.27 13.85 -2.09
CA SER A 166 13.83 13.56 -2.19
C SER A 166 12.96 14.81 -2.07
N ALA A 167 13.36 15.78 -1.26
CA ALA A 167 12.61 17.03 -1.06
C ALA A 167 12.79 17.97 -2.27
N LEU A 168 14.02 18.11 -2.78
CA LEU A 168 14.30 18.90 -3.99
C LEU A 168 13.56 18.35 -5.20
N ARG A 169 13.55 17.03 -5.41
CA ARG A 169 12.76 16.38 -6.49
C ARG A 169 11.25 16.61 -6.36
N ALA A 170 10.74 16.83 -5.16
CA ALA A 170 9.32 17.15 -4.95
C ALA A 170 8.99 18.61 -5.28
N LEU A 171 9.99 19.47 -5.43
CA LEU A 171 9.83 20.90 -5.76
C LEU A 171 10.31 21.21 -7.18
N GLU A 172 10.89 20.23 -7.86
CA GLU A 172 11.45 20.37 -9.21
C GLU A 172 10.38 20.83 -10.21
N GLY A 173 10.68 21.90 -10.94
CA GLY A 173 9.76 22.51 -11.90
C GLY A 173 8.65 23.38 -11.30
N SER A 174 8.62 23.62 -9.99
CA SER A 174 7.67 24.56 -9.39
C SER A 174 8.15 26.00 -9.50
N THR A 175 7.26 26.90 -9.93
CA THR A 175 7.52 28.36 -10.04
C THR A 175 6.99 29.15 -8.84
N ARG A 176 6.46 28.47 -7.82
CA ARG A 176 5.82 29.14 -6.68
C ARG A 176 6.89 29.77 -5.77
N PRO A 177 6.73 31.03 -5.32
CA PRO A 177 7.71 31.70 -4.46
C PRO A 177 8.08 30.93 -3.19
N VAL A 178 7.08 30.27 -2.58
CA VAL A 178 7.26 29.45 -1.37
C VAL A 178 8.13 28.23 -1.65
N ASP A 179 7.98 27.59 -2.81
CA ASP A 179 8.76 26.41 -3.18
C ASP A 179 10.22 26.80 -3.45
N LEU A 180 10.45 27.95 -4.08
CA LEU A 180 11.79 28.50 -4.31
C LEU A 180 12.50 28.86 -2.99
N ALA A 181 11.79 29.48 -2.04
CA ALA A 181 12.33 29.76 -0.71
C ALA A 181 12.69 28.47 0.04
N LEU A 182 11.87 27.44 -0.13
CA LEU A 182 12.09 26.14 0.50
C LEU A 182 13.27 25.37 -0.11
N VAL A 183 13.51 25.48 -1.42
CA VAL A 183 14.72 24.97 -2.07
C VAL A 183 15.96 25.60 -1.45
N ARG A 184 16.00 26.93 -1.30
CA ARG A 184 17.12 27.63 -0.65
C ARG A 184 17.32 27.17 0.79
N LEU A 185 16.24 27.04 1.56
CA LEU A 185 16.32 26.52 2.93
C LEU A 185 16.91 25.11 2.96
N LEU A 186 16.43 24.22 2.09
CA LEU A 186 16.92 22.84 2.00
C LEU A 186 18.39 22.78 1.61
N GLU A 187 18.89 23.71 0.81
CA GLU A 187 20.31 23.84 0.44
C GLU A 187 21.17 24.29 1.62
N CYS A 188 20.70 25.26 2.42
CA CYS A 188 21.45 25.80 3.56
C CYS A 188 21.47 24.89 4.80
N VAL A 189 20.49 23.99 4.97
CA VAL A 189 20.45 23.10 6.14
C VAL A 189 21.66 22.17 6.15
N GLU A 190 22.27 22.00 7.32
CA GLU A 190 23.42 21.12 7.52
C GLU A 190 23.14 19.67 7.13
N THR A 191 24.12 19.05 6.48
CA THR A 191 24.05 17.64 6.12
C THR A 191 24.35 16.81 7.36
N ALA A 192 23.33 16.13 7.88
CA ALA A 192 23.55 15.15 8.93
C ALA A 192 24.24 13.92 8.32
N PRO A 193 25.23 13.31 9.02
CA PRO A 193 25.73 12.01 8.64
C PRO A 193 24.57 11.03 8.56
N GLU A 194 24.63 10.10 7.61
CA GLU A 194 23.59 9.10 7.37
C GLU A 194 23.53 8.10 8.54
N GLN A 195 23.05 8.56 9.70
CA GLN A 195 22.80 7.73 10.86
C GLN A 195 21.55 6.91 10.56
N SER A 196 21.75 5.76 9.92
CA SER A 196 20.69 4.76 9.76
C SER A 196 20.15 4.42 11.15
N GLY A 197 18.94 4.89 11.44
CA GLY A 197 18.27 4.67 12.73
C GLY A 197 18.16 3.17 12.98
N VAL A 198 18.60 2.74 14.18
CA VAL A 198 18.80 1.34 14.56
C VAL A 198 19.78 0.64 13.61
N ARG A 199 21.01 0.36 14.08
CA ARG A 199 21.89 -0.62 13.41
C ARG A 199 21.22 -1.99 13.53
N VAL A 200 20.26 -2.24 12.66
CA VAL A 200 19.78 -3.59 12.38
C VAL A 200 21.04 -4.32 11.90
N PRO A 201 21.51 -5.35 12.62
CA PRO A 201 22.76 -6.02 12.26
C PRO A 201 22.76 -6.35 10.77
N ASP A 202 23.89 -6.15 10.09
CA ASP A 202 23.94 -6.37 8.63
C ASP A 202 23.49 -7.80 8.28
N ALA A 203 23.76 -8.76 9.17
CA ALA A 203 23.21 -10.12 9.13
C ALA A 203 21.68 -10.18 9.00
N VAL A 204 20.93 -9.35 9.75
CA VAL A 204 19.46 -9.28 9.70
C VAL A 204 18.99 -8.55 8.43
N ARG A 205 19.70 -7.50 8.01
CA ARG A 205 19.40 -6.80 6.74
C ARG A 205 19.60 -7.73 5.55
N ASP A 206 20.69 -8.50 5.57
CA ASP A 206 21.05 -9.48 4.55
C ASP A 206 20.19 -10.72 4.62
N ALA A 207 19.80 -11.19 5.80
CA ALA A 207 18.82 -12.26 5.95
C ALA A 207 17.44 -11.82 5.43
N ALA A 208 17.02 -10.58 5.72
CA ALA A 208 15.77 -10.05 5.19
C ALA A 208 15.85 -9.81 3.67
N ALA A 209 16.99 -9.37 3.15
CA ALA A 209 17.21 -9.21 1.72
C ALA A 209 17.27 -10.56 0.99
N ARG A 210 17.95 -11.55 1.55
CA ARG A 210 18.00 -12.93 1.06
C ARG A 210 16.64 -13.59 1.14
N GLY A 211 15.92 -13.44 2.25
CA GLY A 211 14.54 -13.91 2.43
C GLY A 211 13.61 -13.30 1.39
N ARG A 212 13.65 -11.96 1.18
CA ARG A 212 12.87 -11.31 0.11
C ARG A 212 13.22 -11.82 -1.28
N ARG A 213 14.51 -12.05 -1.56
CA ARG A 213 14.96 -12.59 -2.86
C ARG A 213 14.53 -14.04 -3.03
N ALA A 214 14.80 -14.90 -2.05
CA ALA A 214 14.43 -16.31 -2.02
C ALA A 214 12.91 -16.49 -2.16
N VAL A 215 12.12 -15.72 -1.42
CA VAL A 215 10.66 -15.63 -1.61
C VAL A 215 10.39 -15.20 -3.06
N SER A 216 10.96 -14.10 -3.54
CA SER A 216 10.67 -13.64 -4.90
C SER A 216 11.10 -14.59 -6.03
N THR A 217 12.08 -15.46 -5.81
CA THR A 217 12.60 -16.45 -6.78
C THR A 217 11.85 -17.78 -6.67
N LEU A 218 11.70 -18.35 -5.47
CA LEU A 218 10.87 -19.53 -5.22
C LEU A 218 9.45 -19.30 -5.72
N PHE A 219 8.88 -18.12 -5.49
CA PHE A 219 7.52 -17.77 -5.90
C PHE A 219 7.40 -17.18 -7.33
N ALA A 220 8.51 -17.12 -8.10
CA ALA A 220 8.47 -16.84 -9.53
C ALA A 220 8.23 -18.11 -10.37
N HIS A 221 8.43 -19.29 -9.79
CA HIS A 221 8.21 -20.56 -10.49
C HIS A 221 6.70 -20.85 -10.65
N ARG A 222 6.34 -21.34 -11.85
CA ARG A 222 4.95 -21.74 -12.18
C ARG A 222 4.44 -22.84 -11.24
N ALA A 223 5.31 -23.75 -10.80
CA ALA A 223 4.96 -24.80 -9.83
C ALA A 223 4.46 -24.19 -8.51
N THR A 224 5.16 -23.19 -7.98
CA THR A 224 4.80 -22.53 -6.73
C THR A 224 3.48 -21.75 -6.84
N GLN A 225 3.18 -21.20 -8.02
CA GLN A 225 1.87 -20.60 -8.30
C GLN A 225 0.75 -21.64 -8.27
N TRP A 226 0.95 -22.82 -8.86
CA TRP A 226 -0.03 -23.92 -8.82
C TRP A 226 -0.18 -24.52 -7.42
N VAL A 227 0.90 -24.65 -6.65
CA VAL A 227 0.85 -25.10 -5.24
C VAL A 227 0.09 -24.09 -4.38
N THR A 228 0.36 -22.80 -4.55
CA THR A 228 -0.38 -21.70 -3.90
C THR A 228 -1.87 -21.80 -4.24
N LEU A 229 -2.19 -22.02 -5.52
CA LEU A 229 -3.55 -22.19 -6.02
C LEU A 229 -4.26 -23.38 -5.37
N GLY A 230 -3.62 -24.55 -5.43
CA GLY A 230 -4.13 -25.80 -4.89
C GLY A 230 -4.34 -25.70 -3.38
N TRP A 231 -3.40 -25.09 -2.67
CA TRP A 231 -3.52 -24.86 -1.24
C TRP A 231 -4.72 -23.96 -0.87
N THR A 232 -4.92 -22.83 -1.58
CA THR A 232 -6.07 -21.96 -1.30
C THR A 232 -7.42 -22.64 -1.50
N VAL A 233 -7.54 -23.47 -2.54
CA VAL A 233 -8.76 -24.23 -2.82
C VAL A 233 -8.93 -25.36 -1.81
N LEU A 234 -7.85 -26.09 -1.50
CA LEU A 234 -7.85 -27.17 -0.53
C LEU A 234 -8.25 -26.68 0.86
N GLN A 235 -7.69 -25.55 1.32
CA GLN A 235 -8.02 -24.97 2.62
C GLN A 235 -9.52 -24.65 2.73
N GLY A 236 -10.10 -24.01 1.72
CA GLY A 236 -11.53 -23.71 1.69
C GLY A 236 -12.41 -24.97 1.66
N ALA A 237 -12.00 -25.99 0.90
CA ALA A 237 -12.71 -27.26 0.83
C ALA A 237 -12.66 -28.04 2.14
N VAL A 238 -11.48 -28.17 2.76
CA VAL A 238 -11.29 -28.88 4.04
C VAL A 238 -12.12 -28.24 5.15
N LEU A 239 -12.13 -26.91 5.23
CA LEU A 239 -12.96 -26.19 6.20
C LEU A 239 -14.45 -26.50 6.02
N LEU A 240 -14.96 -26.42 4.79
CA LEU A 240 -16.37 -26.71 4.51
C LEU A 240 -16.75 -28.17 4.76
N VAL A 241 -15.86 -29.11 4.41
CA VAL A 241 -16.06 -30.55 4.68
C VAL A 241 -16.06 -30.82 6.19
N GLY A 242 -15.13 -30.23 6.94
CA GLY A 242 -15.06 -30.36 8.39
C GLY A 242 -16.34 -29.87 9.07
N VAL A 243 -16.81 -28.66 8.71
CA VAL A 243 -18.07 -28.14 9.27
C VAL A 243 -19.29 -28.94 8.81
N GLY A 244 -19.30 -29.40 7.55
CA GLY A 244 -20.35 -30.29 7.03
C GLY A 244 -20.41 -31.62 7.78
N TRP A 245 -19.25 -32.17 8.15
CA TRP A 245 -19.15 -33.37 8.97
C TRP A 245 -19.69 -33.14 10.39
N ASP A 246 -19.37 -32.01 11.01
CA ASP A 246 -19.87 -31.67 12.35
C ASP A 246 -21.37 -31.37 12.37
N LEU A 247 -21.91 -30.83 11.26
CA LEU A 247 -23.35 -30.67 11.04
C LEU A 247 -24.04 -32.02 10.90
N ALA A 248 -23.50 -32.91 10.06
CA ALA A 248 -24.05 -34.25 9.85
C ALA A 248 -24.00 -35.10 11.12
N ALA A 249 -22.95 -34.93 11.94
CA ALA A 249 -22.80 -35.61 13.22
C ALA A 249 -23.68 -35.02 14.35
N GLY A 250 -24.46 -33.97 14.08
CA GLY A 250 -25.29 -33.30 15.08
C GLY A 250 -24.50 -32.57 16.18
N ARG A 251 -23.17 -32.53 16.07
CA ARG A 251 -22.25 -31.95 17.05
C ARG A 251 -22.37 -30.44 17.14
N LEU A 252 -22.80 -29.81 16.05
CA LEU A 252 -23.04 -28.37 16.07
C LEU A 252 -24.03 -28.04 17.20
N ARG A 253 -25.15 -28.74 17.41
CA ARG A 253 -26.23 -28.31 18.36
C ARG A 253 -25.82 -27.97 19.80
N HIS A 254 -24.62 -28.39 20.21
CA HIS A 254 -24.09 -28.17 21.55
C HIS A 254 -22.86 -27.24 21.58
N GLU A 255 -22.45 -26.66 20.46
CA GLU A 255 -21.34 -25.70 20.40
C GLU A 255 -21.81 -24.31 20.87
N PRO A 256 -21.20 -23.72 21.92
CA PRO A 256 -21.62 -22.45 22.49
C PRO A 256 -21.46 -21.24 21.55
N GLU A 257 -20.86 -21.39 20.36
CA GLU A 257 -20.46 -20.29 19.48
C GLU A 257 -20.99 -20.41 18.04
N TRP A 258 -22.25 -20.83 17.89
CA TRP A 258 -22.91 -20.99 16.60
C TRP A 258 -22.83 -19.80 15.64
N GLY A 259 -22.87 -18.58 16.17
CA GLY A 259 -22.71 -17.37 15.36
C GLY A 259 -21.33 -17.27 14.70
N ALA A 260 -20.27 -17.70 15.39
CA ALA A 260 -18.91 -17.64 14.83
C ALA A 260 -18.69 -18.74 13.78
N VAL A 261 -19.21 -19.95 14.02
CA VAL A 261 -19.12 -21.05 13.07
C VAL A 261 -19.89 -20.73 11.79
N THR A 262 -21.10 -20.18 11.89
CA THR A 262 -21.88 -19.77 10.71
C THR A 262 -21.17 -18.67 9.91
N GLY A 263 -20.61 -17.67 10.59
CA GLY A 263 -19.78 -16.63 9.96
C GLY A 263 -18.57 -17.20 9.23
N LEU A 264 -17.87 -18.16 9.85
CA LEU A 264 -16.72 -18.85 9.26
C LEU A 264 -17.10 -19.64 8.00
N VAL A 265 -18.23 -20.37 8.03
CA VAL A 265 -18.73 -21.12 6.88
C VAL A 265 -19.08 -20.20 5.72
N VAL A 266 -19.82 -19.11 5.98
CA VAL A 266 -20.19 -18.14 4.94
C VAL A 266 -18.94 -17.52 4.31
N CYS A 267 -17.97 -17.08 5.13
CA CYS A 267 -16.72 -16.52 4.63
C CYS A 267 -15.93 -17.54 3.80
N SER A 268 -15.86 -18.80 4.26
CA SER A 268 -15.17 -19.89 3.56
C SER A 268 -15.82 -20.20 2.21
N ALA A 269 -17.16 -20.19 2.14
CA ALA A 269 -17.89 -20.39 0.90
C ALA A 269 -17.63 -19.26 -0.12
N VAL A 270 -17.65 -18.00 0.33
CA VAL A 270 -17.32 -16.83 -0.52
C VAL A 270 -15.86 -16.90 -0.99
N MET A 271 -14.93 -17.20 -0.08
CA MET A 271 -13.51 -17.38 -0.41
C MET A 271 -13.33 -18.47 -1.47
N LEU A 272 -13.93 -19.64 -1.27
CA LEU A 272 -13.83 -20.77 -2.19
C LEU A 272 -14.42 -20.43 -3.56
N GLY A 273 -15.60 -19.79 -3.59
CA GLY A 273 -16.22 -19.36 -4.84
C GLY A 273 -15.33 -18.40 -5.64
N LEU A 274 -14.74 -17.40 -4.97
CA LEU A 274 -13.79 -16.48 -5.60
C LEU A 274 -12.49 -17.17 -6.03
N ALA A 275 -11.98 -18.11 -5.23
CA ALA A 275 -10.78 -18.87 -5.55
C ALA A 275 -10.99 -19.73 -6.79
N VAL A 276 -12.07 -20.52 -6.84
CA VAL A 276 -12.45 -21.35 -8.00
C VAL A 276 -12.66 -20.49 -9.24
N ALA A 277 -13.41 -19.38 -9.13
CA ALA A 277 -13.59 -18.44 -10.24
C ALA A 277 -12.24 -17.86 -10.73
N GLY A 278 -11.32 -17.56 -9.80
CA GLY A 278 -9.96 -17.13 -10.11
C GLY A 278 -9.15 -18.19 -10.86
N VAL A 279 -9.21 -19.45 -10.43
CA VAL A 279 -8.54 -20.60 -11.08
C VAL A 279 -9.08 -20.81 -12.51
N VAL A 280 -10.40 -20.82 -12.67
CA VAL A 280 -11.04 -21.03 -13.97
C VAL A 280 -10.69 -19.88 -14.93
N ARG A 281 -10.72 -18.64 -14.46
CA ARG A 281 -10.38 -17.47 -15.29
C ARG A 281 -8.89 -17.37 -15.60
N LEU A 282 -8.01 -17.97 -14.80
CA LEU A 282 -6.57 -17.97 -15.05
C LEU A 282 -6.19 -18.54 -16.42
N ARG A 283 -7.01 -19.46 -16.97
CA ARG A 283 -6.84 -20.05 -18.30
C ARG A 283 -7.19 -19.09 -19.45
N ARG A 284 -8.03 -18.09 -19.21
CA ARG A 284 -8.49 -17.12 -20.23
C ARG A 284 -7.82 -15.76 -20.10
N ASP A 285 -7.81 -15.21 -18.89
CA ASP A 285 -7.18 -13.93 -18.56
C ASP A 285 -6.43 -14.08 -17.24
N ARG A 286 -5.09 -14.08 -17.34
CA ARG A 286 -4.21 -14.28 -16.19
C ARG A 286 -4.28 -13.13 -15.19
N VAL A 287 -4.49 -11.89 -15.66
CA VAL A 287 -4.57 -10.70 -14.80
C VAL A 287 -5.86 -10.75 -13.98
N GLN A 288 -6.99 -11.05 -14.62
CA GLN A 288 -8.27 -11.20 -13.92
C GLN A 288 -8.29 -12.39 -12.97
N GLY A 289 -7.74 -13.55 -13.39
CA GLY A 289 -7.62 -14.72 -12.52
C GLY A 289 -6.82 -14.42 -11.25
N LEU A 290 -5.65 -13.81 -11.39
CA LEU A 290 -4.82 -13.38 -10.25
C LEU A 290 -5.49 -12.29 -9.39
N ALA A 291 -6.31 -11.42 -9.99
CA ALA A 291 -7.07 -10.41 -9.25
C ALA A 291 -8.16 -11.04 -8.37
N LEU A 292 -8.88 -12.05 -8.88
CA LEU A 292 -9.89 -12.78 -8.10
C LEU A 292 -9.28 -13.62 -6.98
N LEU A 293 -8.14 -14.26 -7.22
CA LEU A 293 -7.39 -14.98 -6.18
C LEU A 293 -6.87 -14.05 -5.10
N ARG A 294 -6.43 -12.85 -5.49
CA ARG A 294 -6.06 -11.81 -4.52
C ARG A 294 -7.29 -11.39 -3.71
N ALA A 295 -8.46 -11.28 -4.35
CA ALA A 295 -9.70 -10.92 -3.67
C ALA A 295 -10.15 -12.02 -2.68
N SER A 296 -10.10 -13.30 -3.04
CA SER A 296 -10.45 -14.40 -2.13
C SER A 296 -9.58 -14.38 -0.88
N LEU A 297 -8.26 -14.25 -1.03
CA LEU A 297 -7.32 -14.14 0.08
C LEU A 297 -7.54 -12.90 0.95
N LEU A 298 -7.94 -11.78 0.35
CA LEU A 298 -8.29 -10.58 1.11
C LEU A 298 -9.60 -10.76 1.90
N VAL A 299 -10.58 -11.46 1.34
CA VAL A 299 -11.84 -11.78 2.05
C VAL A 299 -11.55 -12.70 3.24
N ASP A 300 -10.75 -13.75 3.04
CA ASP A 300 -10.33 -14.62 4.13
C ASP A 300 -9.57 -13.85 5.22
N LEU A 301 -8.52 -13.12 4.85
CA LEU A 301 -7.73 -12.34 5.81
C LEU A 301 -8.52 -11.21 6.49
N LEU A 302 -9.55 -10.61 5.89
CA LEU A 302 -10.28 -9.51 6.53
C LEU A 302 -11.50 -9.99 7.32
N ALA A 303 -12.14 -11.08 6.89
CA ALA A 303 -13.39 -11.56 7.48
C ALA A 303 -13.26 -12.99 8.01
N GLY A 304 -12.77 -13.94 7.19
CA GLY A 304 -12.63 -15.35 7.58
C GLY A 304 -11.77 -15.52 8.83
N GLN A 305 -10.62 -14.85 8.88
CA GLN A 305 -9.69 -14.90 10.01
C GLN A 305 -10.29 -14.32 11.29
N VAL A 306 -11.21 -13.35 11.24
CA VAL A 306 -11.89 -12.84 12.44
C VAL A 306 -12.59 -14.00 13.16
N PHE A 307 -13.34 -14.81 12.42
CA PHE A 307 -14.04 -15.97 12.96
C PHE A 307 -13.09 -17.13 13.28
N ASP A 308 -12.05 -17.35 12.46
CA ASP A 308 -11.03 -18.37 12.73
C ASP A 308 -10.32 -18.10 14.07
N PHE A 309 -10.04 -16.84 14.39
CA PHE A 309 -9.48 -16.46 15.69
C PHE A 309 -10.45 -16.64 16.86
N VAL A 310 -11.78 -16.57 16.65
CA VAL A 310 -12.76 -16.88 17.69
C VAL A 310 -12.76 -18.38 18.00
N VAL A 311 -12.84 -19.20 16.95
CA VAL A 311 -12.98 -20.66 17.07
C VAL A 311 -11.65 -21.32 17.48
N ASN A 312 -10.56 -20.96 16.79
CA ASN A 312 -9.26 -21.65 16.87
C ASN A 312 -8.19 -20.85 17.64
N GLN A 313 -8.48 -19.63 18.11
CA GLN A 313 -7.58 -18.80 18.92
C GLN A 313 -6.14 -18.73 18.35
N PHE A 314 -5.15 -19.24 19.09
CA PHE A 314 -3.74 -19.21 18.69
C PHE A 314 -3.42 -20.12 17.51
N SER A 315 -4.17 -21.19 17.31
CA SER A 315 -3.96 -22.11 16.18
C SER A 315 -4.23 -21.41 14.84
N ALA A 316 -5.09 -20.38 14.83
CA ALA A 316 -5.36 -19.56 13.63
C ALA A 316 -4.14 -18.76 13.15
N VAL A 317 -3.14 -18.51 14.01
CA VAL A 317 -1.92 -17.77 13.62
C VAL A 317 -1.19 -18.46 12.47
N THR A 318 -1.16 -19.79 12.45
CA THR A 318 -0.52 -20.56 11.38
C THR A 318 -1.24 -20.35 10.04
N ASN A 319 -2.57 -20.46 10.04
CA ASN A 319 -3.39 -20.20 8.86
C ASN A 319 -3.22 -18.76 8.37
N TRP A 320 -3.22 -17.80 9.29
CA TRP A 320 -3.00 -16.39 8.99
C TRP A 320 -1.65 -16.13 8.33
N LEU A 321 -0.56 -16.70 8.85
CA LEU A 321 0.79 -16.57 8.27
C LEU A 321 0.86 -17.15 6.86
N ILE A 322 0.25 -18.32 6.66
CA ILE A 322 0.15 -18.93 5.33
C ILE A 322 -0.64 -18.02 4.39
N GLY A 323 -1.82 -17.53 4.80
CA GLY A 323 -2.64 -16.61 4.02
C GLY A 323 -1.90 -15.32 3.61
N LEU A 324 -1.12 -14.73 4.52
CA LEU A 324 -0.26 -13.58 4.23
C LEU A 324 0.83 -13.89 3.20
N GLY A 325 1.45 -15.07 3.30
CA GLY A 325 2.41 -15.58 2.33
C GLY A 325 1.78 -15.67 0.94
N LEU A 326 0.65 -16.37 0.83
CA LEU A 326 -0.10 -16.54 -0.42
C LEU A 326 -0.53 -15.18 -1.00
N LEU A 327 -1.03 -14.26 -0.17
CA LEU A 327 -1.43 -12.92 -0.61
C LEU A 327 -0.22 -12.16 -1.19
N THR A 328 0.94 -12.27 -0.56
CA THR A 328 2.18 -11.63 -1.03
C THR A 328 2.58 -12.16 -2.40
N VAL A 329 2.50 -13.49 -2.58
CA VAL A 329 2.79 -14.19 -3.83
C VAL A 329 1.85 -13.75 -4.95
N VAL A 330 0.54 -13.92 -4.76
CA VAL A 330 -0.47 -13.58 -5.77
C VAL A 330 -0.40 -12.09 -6.12
N SER A 331 -0.21 -11.22 -5.12
CA SER A 331 -0.03 -9.78 -5.35
C SER A 331 1.25 -9.45 -6.11
N GLY A 332 2.33 -10.20 -5.86
CA GLY A 332 3.59 -10.08 -6.59
C GLY A 332 3.44 -10.50 -8.05
N ALA A 333 2.83 -11.66 -8.29
CA ALA A 333 2.53 -12.16 -9.63
C ALA A 333 1.65 -11.19 -10.42
N LEU A 334 0.57 -10.70 -9.81
CA LEU A 334 -0.32 -9.70 -10.44
C LEU A 334 0.41 -8.41 -10.82
N ARG A 335 1.34 -7.94 -9.96
CA ARG A 335 2.16 -6.76 -10.26
C ARG A 335 3.17 -6.99 -11.38
N ARG A 336 3.75 -8.19 -11.50
CA ARG A 336 4.64 -8.55 -12.60
C ARG A 336 3.86 -8.56 -13.92
N GLU A 337 2.70 -9.21 -13.94
CA GLU A 337 1.88 -9.31 -15.16
C GLU A 337 1.38 -7.95 -15.66
N ARG A 338 0.99 -7.05 -14.74
CA ARG A 338 0.60 -5.67 -15.09
C ARG A 338 1.76 -4.79 -15.58
N ARG A 339 3.01 -5.17 -15.27
CA ARG A 339 4.22 -4.42 -15.67
C ARG A 339 4.88 -4.97 -16.93
N SER A 340 4.54 -6.19 -17.35
CA SER A 340 4.97 -6.72 -18.64
C SER A 340 4.49 -5.77 -19.74
N PRO A 341 5.40 -5.07 -20.45
CA PRO A 341 5.00 -4.21 -21.55
C PRO A 341 4.27 -5.05 -22.58
N CYS A 342 3.19 -4.49 -23.16
CA CYS A 342 2.61 -5.03 -24.38
C CYS A 342 3.76 -5.27 -25.37
N PRO A 343 3.88 -6.44 -26.03
CA PRO A 343 4.88 -6.63 -27.05
C PRO A 343 4.68 -5.53 -28.09
N VAL A 344 5.61 -4.58 -28.15
CA VAL A 344 5.64 -3.60 -29.23
C VAL A 344 5.81 -4.41 -30.50
N ALA A 345 4.71 -4.61 -31.22
CA ALA A 345 4.71 -5.16 -32.56
C ALA A 345 5.62 -4.29 -33.43
N GLY A 346 6.50 -4.94 -34.19
CA GLY A 346 7.30 -4.29 -35.22
C GLY A 346 8.59 -3.65 -34.72
N ARG A 347 9.57 -4.49 -34.36
CA ARG A 347 10.97 -4.11 -34.57
C ARG A 347 11.17 -4.05 -36.09
N ILE A 348 10.86 -2.91 -36.71
CA ILE A 348 11.23 -2.62 -38.10
C ILE A 348 12.75 -2.80 -38.16
N ARG A 349 13.21 -3.86 -38.85
CA ARG A 349 14.63 -4.02 -39.18
C ARG A 349 15.00 -2.80 -40.02
N ALA A 350 15.78 -1.90 -39.45
CA ALA A 350 16.50 -0.91 -40.23
C ALA A 350 17.39 -1.66 -41.24
N PRO A 351 17.37 -1.32 -42.54
CA PRO A 351 18.28 -1.93 -43.51
C PRO A 351 19.72 -1.55 -43.14
N ARG A 352 20.61 -2.54 -43.15
CA ARG A 352 22.05 -2.35 -42.87
C ARG A 352 22.66 -1.43 -43.95
N PRO A 353 23.51 -0.46 -43.58
CA PRO A 353 24.30 0.26 -44.58
C PRO A 353 25.53 -0.59 -44.92
N GLY A 354 25.66 -0.97 -46.19
CA GLY A 354 26.82 -1.70 -46.69
C GLY A 354 26.86 -1.69 -48.21
N SER A 355 27.71 -0.79 -48.73
CA SER A 355 28.51 -0.88 -49.97
C SER A 355 27.88 -1.54 -51.21
N ASP A 356 27.57 -0.75 -52.25
CA ASP A 356 28.48 -0.59 -53.41
C ASP A 356 27.99 0.49 -54.39
N ARG A 357 28.91 0.98 -55.22
CA ARG A 357 28.79 2.11 -56.14
C ARG A 357 27.99 1.79 -57.42
N SER A 358 27.54 2.88 -58.04
CA SER A 358 27.49 3.15 -59.49
C SER A 358 26.20 2.87 -60.28
N ASN A 359 25.81 3.90 -61.03
CA ASN A 359 24.99 3.93 -62.25
C ASN A 359 23.56 3.34 -62.23
N ARG A 360 22.58 4.24 -62.07
CA ARG A 360 21.73 4.65 -63.21
C ARG A 360 20.90 5.89 -62.87
N ALA A 361 21.23 7.00 -63.51
CA ALA A 361 20.26 8.03 -63.81
C ALA A 361 19.44 7.56 -65.01
N GLU A 362 18.12 7.58 -64.90
CA GLU A 362 17.17 7.97 -65.95
C GLU A 362 15.73 7.66 -65.49
N SER A 363 14.86 8.67 -65.66
CA SER A 363 13.42 8.53 -65.92
C SER A 363 12.61 7.83 -64.80
N TRP A 364 11.71 8.48 -64.07
CA TRP A 364 10.44 9.02 -64.56
C TRP A 364 9.98 10.20 -63.69
N GLY A 365 9.57 11.28 -64.34
CA GLY A 365 8.85 12.38 -63.72
C GLY A 365 7.36 12.07 -63.50
N ASN A 366 6.76 12.91 -62.65
CA ASN A 366 5.34 13.28 -62.59
C ASN A 366 4.30 12.15 -62.51
N VAL A 367 3.80 11.91 -61.30
CA VAL A 367 2.34 11.85 -61.10
C VAL A 367 1.96 12.68 -59.87
N CYS A 368 1.17 13.69 -60.17
CA CYS A 368 0.52 14.64 -59.28
C CYS A 368 -0.32 13.99 -58.17
N SER A 369 -0.41 14.74 -57.07
CA SER A 369 -1.63 15.01 -56.30
C SER A 369 -2.94 14.45 -56.87
N GLN A 370 -3.59 13.58 -56.10
CA GLN A 370 -5.02 13.27 -56.06
C GLN A 370 -5.19 12.28 -54.89
N GLY A 371 -6.09 12.37 -53.94
CA GLY A 371 -7.15 13.31 -53.65
C GLY A 371 -7.73 12.89 -52.30
N ALA A 372 -8.16 13.85 -51.50
CA ALA A 372 -9.10 13.61 -50.43
C ALA A 372 -10.51 13.45 -51.03
N SER A 373 -11.19 12.34 -50.73
CA SER A 373 -12.66 12.26 -50.64
C SER A 373 -13.02 10.99 -49.83
N VAL A 374 -13.49 11.13 -48.59
CA VAL A 374 -14.91 11.23 -48.18
C VAL A 374 -15.73 9.97 -48.50
N ARG A 375 -16.15 9.26 -47.45
CA ARG A 375 -17.55 8.82 -47.32
C ARG A 375 -17.98 8.71 -45.87
N ALA A 376 -18.78 9.70 -45.47
CA ALA A 376 -19.65 9.66 -44.30
C ALA A 376 -20.84 8.73 -44.55
N GLY A 377 -21.46 8.24 -43.46
CA GLY A 377 -22.76 7.59 -43.54
C GLY A 377 -23.29 7.10 -42.19
N ARG A 378 -23.91 7.99 -41.41
CA ARG A 378 -25.13 7.70 -40.63
C ARG A 378 -25.86 9.02 -40.34
N ARG A 379 -27.15 9.01 -40.67
CA ARG A 379 -28.08 10.13 -40.84
C ARG A 379 -28.52 10.78 -39.52
N ALA A 380 -28.85 12.08 -39.62
CA ALA A 380 -29.66 12.90 -38.69
C ALA A 380 -31.19 12.61 -38.89
N PRO A 381 -32.16 13.28 -38.21
CA PRO A 381 -32.43 14.74 -38.34
C PRO A 381 -32.82 15.47 -37.03
N GLY A 382 -32.47 16.75 -36.87
CA GLY A 382 -33.36 17.93 -36.97
C GLY A 382 -33.04 18.84 -35.76
N THR A 383 -33.05 20.17 -35.74
CA THR A 383 -33.70 21.24 -36.52
C THR A 383 -33.03 22.58 -36.16
N GLY A 384 -32.98 23.54 -37.10
CA GLY A 384 -33.22 24.97 -36.80
C GLY A 384 -32.02 25.94 -36.59
N CYS A 385 -31.65 26.60 -37.69
CA CYS A 385 -31.51 28.06 -37.92
C CYS A 385 -30.60 29.01 -37.09
N ASP A 386 -30.24 30.08 -37.80
CA ASP A 386 -29.65 31.39 -37.45
C ASP A 386 -28.11 31.46 -37.39
N ALA A 387 -27.41 31.91 -38.45
CA ALA A 387 -27.34 33.24 -39.10
C ALA A 387 -26.64 34.32 -38.24
N GLY A 388 -25.53 34.87 -38.74
CA GLY A 388 -24.85 36.02 -38.14
C GLY A 388 -23.38 36.16 -38.52
N ALA A 389 -23.12 36.73 -39.70
CA ALA A 389 -21.81 37.06 -40.22
C ALA A 389 -21.11 38.20 -39.45
N GLN A 390 -19.77 38.18 -39.43
CA GLN A 390 -18.94 39.37 -39.68
C GLN A 390 -17.48 38.97 -39.95
N CYS A 391 -17.03 39.29 -41.16
CA CYS A 391 -15.66 39.22 -41.66
C CYS A 391 -14.99 40.60 -41.55
N ALA A 392 -13.69 40.62 -41.21
CA ALA A 392 -12.65 41.54 -41.72
C ALA A 392 -11.30 41.03 -41.16
N ALA A 393 -10.45 40.28 -41.90
CA ALA A 393 -9.59 40.65 -43.02
C ALA A 393 -8.51 41.70 -42.67
N GLY A 394 -7.24 41.32 -42.80
CA GLY A 394 -6.10 42.24 -42.72
C GLY A 394 -4.74 41.57 -42.46
N ASP A 395 -4.22 40.86 -43.46
CA ASP A 395 -2.85 40.33 -43.55
C ASP A 395 -1.76 41.41 -43.41
N GLN A 396 -0.57 41.03 -42.91
CA GLN A 396 0.65 41.04 -43.73
C GLN A 396 1.86 40.41 -43.05
N CYS A 397 2.61 39.69 -43.88
CA CYS A 397 3.69 38.77 -43.60
C CYS A 397 5.01 39.35 -44.14
N GLY A 398 6.13 39.04 -43.47
CA GLY A 398 7.41 38.78 -44.13
C GLY A 398 8.42 39.94 -44.20
N SER A 399 9.57 39.75 -43.54
CA SER A 399 10.83 39.36 -44.21
C SER A 399 12.07 39.60 -43.32
N ARG A 400 12.92 38.57 -43.27
CA ARG A 400 14.36 38.63 -42.90
C ARG A 400 15.14 38.69 -44.22
N PRO A 401 16.38 39.22 -44.30
CA PRO A 401 17.56 38.36 -44.05
C PRO A 401 18.88 39.03 -43.53
N ARG A 402 19.59 38.22 -42.73
CA ARG A 402 21.05 37.88 -42.69
C ARG A 402 22.20 38.93 -42.63
N LYS A 403 23.11 38.60 -41.67
CA LYS A 403 24.62 38.61 -41.68
C LYS A 403 25.30 39.99 -41.63
N ALA A 404 26.48 40.23 -41.02
CA ALA A 404 27.46 39.49 -40.22
C ALA A 404 28.52 40.49 -39.65
N SER A 405 29.41 39.99 -38.76
CA SER A 405 30.78 40.48 -38.44
C SER A 405 30.93 41.56 -37.34
N SER A 406 31.51 41.22 -36.18
CA SER A 406 32.89 41.55 -35.68
C SER A 406 33.00 42.99 -35.12
N ALA A 407 33.66 43.35 -34.02
CA ALA A 407 34.79 42.78 -33.29
C ALA A 407 34.92 43.40 -31.87
N SER A 408 35.69 42.71 -31.01
CA SER A 408 36.55 43.17 -29.90
C SER A 408 36.70 44.66 -29.56
N ALA A 409 36.69 45.01 -28.26
CA ALA A 409 37.89 45.34 -27.46
C ALA A 409 37.57 46.11 -26.15
N LEU A 410 38.17 45.61 -25.05
CA LEU A 410 38.77 46.31 -23.90
C LEU A 410 38.30 47.72 -23.48
N SER A 411 37.86 47.81 -22.23
CA SER A 411 38.38 48.74 -21.21
C SER A 411 38.08 48.20 -19.82
#